data_AF-A0A974WUT5-F1
#
_entry.id   AF-A0A974WUT5-F1
#
_cell.length_a   1.000
_cell.length_b   1.000
_cell.length_c   1.000
_cell.angle_alpha   90.00
_cell.angle_beta   90.00
_cell.angle_gamma   90.00
#
_symmetry.space_group_name_H-M   'P 1'
#
loop_
_entity.id
_entity.type
_entity.pdbx_description
1 polymer ?
#
loop_
_entity_poly.entity_id
_entity_poly.type
_entity_poly.pdbx_seq_one_letter_code
_entity_poly.pdbx_strand_id
1 'polypeptide(L)'
;MNDRAADPADVWRGRVQDHLDAAGRPPLGGMADWEVFPFERDGLTPKAMGERVVPEPDRSRDAADCRTCRSLTVPAQVLHTGDRLAVIRPGGTSLPFVANIVARQHVLIDDLDDDGHAELGRLIGRTYAAVSALDGVGNVHLTKWENGSGHLSVNVMARPLGVLELRGSNLPVWADMLPDIPQAEYDERAEAVRAALS
;
A
#
# COMPACT_ATOMS: atom_id res chain seq x y z
N MET A 1 5.97 -25.58 -29.69
CA MET A 1 4.89 -24.61 -29.42
C MET A 1 5.09 -24.22 -27.97
N ASN A 2 5.77 -23.10 -27.71
CA ASN A 2 6.14 -22.71 -26.36
C ASN A 2 4.87 -22.35 -25.61
N ASP A 3 4.60 -23.07 -24.52
CA ASP A 3 3.55 -22.76 -23.57
C ASP A 3 3.94 -21.43 -22.90
N ARG A 4 3.42 -20.33 -23.46
CA ARG A 4 3.72 -19.00 -22.95
C ARG A 4 2.95 -18.90 -21.64
N ALA A 5 3.67 -18.89 -20.51
CA ALA A 5 3.07 -18.66 -19.20
C ALA A 5 2.10 -17.47 -19.31
N ALA A 6 0.89 -17.63 -18.77
CA ALA A 6 -0.13 -16.58 -18.81
C ALA A 6 0.44 -15.29 -18.21
N ASP A 7 0.12 -14.14 -18.83
CA ASP A 7 0.52 -12.83 -18.32
C ASP A 7 0.04 -12.69 -16.87
N PRO A 8 0.92 -12.41 -15.88
CA PRO A 8 0.50 -12.25 -14.49
C PRO A 8 -0.62 -11.21 -14.29
N ALA A 9 -0.70 -10.19 -15.15
CA ALA A 9 -1.80 -9.22 -15.12
C ALA A 9 -3.15 -9.85 -15.55
N ASP A 10 -3.14 -10.77 -16.52
CA ASP A 10 -4.33 -11.51 -16.94
C ASP A 10 -4.78 -12.49 -15.86
N VAL A 11 -3.82 -13.18 -15.22
CA VAL A 11 -4.11 -14.08 -14.09
C VAL A 11 -4.73 -13.30 -12.92
N TRP A 12 -4.14 -12.15 -12.57
CA TRP A 12 -4.70 -11.24 -11.56
C TRP A 12 -6.11 -10.79 -11.93
N ARG A 13 -6.32 -10.37 -13.19
CA ARG A 13 -7.62 -9.90 -13.67
C ARG A 13 -8.67 -11.01 -13.63
N GLY A 14 -8.31 -12.26 -13.94
CA GLY A 14 -9.19 -13.42 -13.85
C GLY A 14 -9.76 -13.58 -12.43
N ARG A 15 -8.90 -13.53 -11.40
CA ARG A 15 -9.32 -13.61 -9.99
C ARG A 15 -10.26 -12.48 -9.60
N VAL A 16 -9.99 -11.27 -10.12
CA VAL A 16 -10.90 -10.14 -9.91
C VAL A 16 -12.25 -10.43 -10.55
N GLN A 17 -12.31 -10.90 -11.79
CA GLN A 17 -13.59 -11.23 -12.45
C GLN A 17 -14.40 -12.28 -11.67
N ASP A 18 -13.74 -13.29 -11.12
CA ASP A 18 -14.38 -14.32 -10.29
C ASP A 18 -14.95 -13.77 -8.97
N HIS A 19 -14.47 -12.60 -8.53
CA HIS A 19 -14.93 -11.91 -7.32
C HIS A 19 -16.11 -10.96 -7.55
N LEU A 20 -16.38 -10.58 -8.80
CA LEU A 20 -17.42 -9.61 -9.12
C LEU A 20 -18.81 -10.25 -9.11
N ASP A 21 -19.83 -9.44 -8.84
CA ASP A 21 -21.22 -9.84 -9.05
C ASP A 21 -21.56 -9.99 -10.55
N ALA A 22 -22.79 -10.42 -10.85
CA ALA A 22 -23.27 -10.58 -12.23
C ALA A 22 -23.28 -9.28 -13.06
N ALA A 23 -23.19 -8.12 -12.41
CA ALA A 23 -23.08 -6.80 -13.05
C ALA A 23 -21.62 -6.32 -13.17
N GLY A 24 -20.64 -7.13 -12.78
CA GLY A 24 -19.21 -6.79 -12.84
C GLY A 24 -18.78 -5.82 -11.73
N ARG A 25 -19.40 -5.88 -10.55
CA ARG A 25 -19.11 -4.98 -9.42
C ARG A 25 -18.51 -5.75 -8.25
N PRO A 26 -17.45 -5.24 -7.61
CA PRO A 26 -16.99 -5.82 -6.36
C PRO A 26 -17.95 -5.47 -5.21
N PRO A 27 -17.93 -6.21 -4.09
CA PRO A 27 -18.62 -5.81 -2.87
C PRO A 27 -18.04 -4.49 -2.35
N LEU A 28 -18.84 -3.76 -1.56
CA LEU A 28 -18.35 -2.58 -0.86
C LEU A 28 -17.30 -2.98 0.20
N GLY A 29 -16.17 -2.29 0.17
CA GLY A 29 -15.10 -2.42 1.15
C GLY A 29 -15.29 -1.51 2.37
N GLY A 30 -14.44 -1.69 3.38
CA GLY A 30 -14.48 -0.94 4.63
C GLY A 30 -14.13 0.55 4.49
N MET A 31 -13.48 0.97 3.41
CA MET A 31 -13.20 2.38 3.12
C MET A 31 -14.47 3.23 3.07
N ALA A 32 -15.61 2.66 2.65
CA ALA A 32 -16.89 3.35 2.62
C ALA A 32 -17.45 3.66 4.03
N ASP A 33 -17.01 2.90 5.04
CA ASP A 33 -17.42 3.08 6.44
C ASP A 33 -16.43 3.96 7.23
N TRP A 34 -15.34 4.42 6.60
CA TRP A 34 -14.35 5.26 7.27
C TRP A 34 -14.90 6.67 7.53
N GLU A 35 -14.68 7.19 8.74
CA GLU A 35 -15.18 8.50 9.18
C GLU A 35 -14.81 9.65 8.23
N VAL A 36 -13.63 9.60 7.60
CA VAL A 36 -13.14 10.63 6.66
C VAL A 36 -13.55 10.41 5.20
N PHE A 37 -14.27 9.32 4.88
CA PHE A 37 -14.82 9.12 3.53
C PHE A 37 -15.81 10.26 3.23
N PRO A 38 -15.68 10.99 2.10
CA PRO A 38 -16.35 12.29 1.92
C PRO A 38 -17.83 12.20 1.53
N PHE A 39 -18.36 11.00 1.30
CA PHE A 39 -19.75 10.78 0.91
C PHE A 39 -20.47 9.92 1.94
N GLU A 40 -21.76 10.16 2.12
CA GLU A 40 -22.67 9.18 2.74
C GLU A 40 -22.66 7.91 1.91
N ARG A 41 -22.63 6.76 2.60
CA ARG A 41 -22.62 5.44 1.96
C ARG A 41 -23.83 5.26 1.05
N ASP A 42 -25.00 5.67 1.54
CA ASP A 42 -26.25 5.60 0.78
C ASP A 42 -26.36 6.81 -0.16
N GLY A 43 -26.48 6.53 -1.46
CA GLY A 43 -26.75 7.55 -2.47
C GLY A 43 -25.55 8.46 -2.83
N LEU A 44 -24.35 8.24 -2.27
CA LEU A 44 -23.13 9.01 -2.56
C LEU A 44 -23.32 10.53 -2.44
N THR A 45 -24.11 10.95 -1.45
CA THR A 45 -24.29 12.38 -1.18
C THR A 45 -23.10 12.90 -0.39
N PRO A 46 -22.52 14.08 -0.69
CA PRO A 46 -21.42 14.63 0.10
C PRO A 46 -21.80 14.78 1.59
N LYS A 47 -20.90 14.39 2.49
CA LYS A 47 -21.07 14.63 3.94
C LYS A 47 -20.99 16.12 4.26
N ALA A 48 -21.71 16.55 5.30
CA ALA A 48 -21.59 17.91 5.79
C ALA A 48 -20.19 18.17 6.37
N MET A 49 -19.59 19.31 6.04
CA MET A 49 -18.34 19.76 6.66
C MET A 49 -18.64 20.22 8.09
N GLY A 50 -17.99 19.59 9.08
CA GLY A 50 -18.15 19.92 10.49
C GLY A 50 -17.50 21.25 10.89
N GLU A 51 -17.68 21.62 12.15
CA GLU A 51 -17.02 22.79 12.73
C GLU A 51 -15.50 22.60 12.81
N ARG A 52 -14.78 23.72 12.70
CA ARG A 52 -13.32 23.73 12.85
C ARG A 52 -12.94 23.48 14.32
N VAL A 53 -12.20 22.41 14.59
CA VAL A 53 -11.72 22.05 15.93
C VAL A 53 -10.29 22.52 16.13
N VAL A 54 -10.05 23.34 17.16
CA VAL A 54 -8.71 23.75 17.62
C VAL A 54 -8.66 23.81 19.15
N PRO A 55 -7.64 23.20 19.79
CA PRO A 55 -6.53 22.45 19.20
C PRO A 55 -7.00 21.16 18.52
N GLU A 56 -6.23 20.66 17.55
CA GLU A 56 -6.52 19.36 16.95
C GLU A 56 -6.41 18.26 18.03
N PRO A 57 -7.35 17.28 18.05
CA PRO A 57 -7.23 16.15 18.95
C PRO A 57 -5.95 15.35 18.67
N ASP A 58 -5.27 14.92 19.72
CA ASP A 58 -4.12 14.02 19.58
C ASP A 58 -4.59 12.67 19.02
N ARG A 59 -3.98 12.27 17.90
CA ARG A 59 -4.23 11.01 17.19
C ARG A 59 -3.02 10.07 17.25
N SER A 60 -1.96 10.47 17.95
CA SER A 60 -0.75 9.67 18.12
C SER A 60 -1.08 8.33 18.75
N ARG A 61 -0.27 7.33 18.41
CA ARG A 61 -0.41 5.98 18.95
C ARG A 61 0.91 5.60 19.59
N ASP A 62 0.84 4.94 20.74
CA ASP A 62 2.04 4.36 21.33
C ASP A 62 2.67 3.32 20.40
N ALA A 63 3.99 3.20 20.49
CA ALA A 63 4.75 2.24 19.67
C ALA A 63 4.25 0.79 19.82
N ALA A 64 3.73 0.42 20.99
CA ALA A 64 3.14 -0.89 21.26
C ALA A 64 1.89 -1.17 20.40
N ASP A 65 1.09 -0.13 20.13
CA ASP A 65 -0.15 -0.22 19.36
C ASP A 65 0.03 0.09 17.87
N CYS A 66 1.23 0.52 17.47
CA CYS A 66 1.56 0.81 16.07
C CYS A 66 1.70 -0.43 15.19
N ARG A 67 0.92 -0.51 14.10
CA ARG A 67 1.02 -1.58 13.10
C ARG A 67 2.41 -1.63 12.45
N THR A 68 2.98 -0.48 12.12
CA THR A 68 4.30 -0.39 11.49
C THR A 68 5.40 -0.90 12.42
N CYS A 69 5.37 -0.53 13.70
CA CYS A 69 6.28 -1.08 14.70
C CYS A 69 6.18 -2.62 14.78
N ARG A 70 4.95 -3.17 14.79
CA ARG A 70 4.76 -4.62 14.78
C ARG A 70 5.27 -5.28 13.50
N SER A 71 5.06 -4.69 12.34
CA SER A 71 5.57 -5.24 11.07
C SER A 71 7.10 -5.28 11.04
N LEU A 72 7.78 -4.30 11.61
CA LEU A 72 9.24 -4.29 11.75
C LEU A 72 9.77 -5.44 12.62
N THR A 73 8.95 -6.02 13.51
CA THR A 73 9.34 -7.18 14.32
C THR A 73 9.07 -8.53 13.64
N VAL A 74 8.46 -8.54 12.45
CA VAL A 74 8.15 -9.76 11.69
C VAL A 74 9.15 -9.89 10.54
N PRO A 75 10.18 -10.78 10.63
CA PRO A 75 11.25 -10.83 9.64
C PRO A 75 10.77 -11.03 8.20
N ALA A 76 9.73 -11.85 8.00
CA ALA A 76 9.16 -12.10 6.67
C ALA A 76 8.55 -10.84 6.02
N GLN A 77 8.13 -9.85 6.83
CA GLN A 77 7.58 -8.58 6.33
C GLN A 77 8.66 -7.53 6.04
N VAL A 78 9.91 -7.75 6.45
CA VAL A 78 11.02 -6.83 6.20
C VAL A 78 11.70 -7.19 4.87
N LEU A 79 11.70 -6.23 3.94
CA LEU A 79 12.32 -6.35 2.61
C LEU A 79 13.71 -5.73 2.55
N HIS A 80 13.98 -4.69 3.35
CA HIS A 80 15.28 -4.04 3.44
C HIS A 80 15.40 -3.30 4.78
N THR A 81 16.62 -3.25 5.31
CA THR A 81 16.95 -2.47 6.52
C THR A 81 18.15 -1.59 6.21
N GLY A 82 17.94 -0.27 6.29
CA GLY A 82 19.00 0.73 6.21
C GLY A 82 19.38 1.26 7.60
N ASP A 83 19.94 2.46 7.63
CA ASP A 83 20.43 3.08 8.87
C ASP A 83 19.27 3.57 9.72
N ARG A 84 18.43 4.46 9.16
CA ARG A 84 17.25 5.04 9.85
C ARG A 84 15.95 4.47 9.34
N LEU A 85 15.93 3.97 8.10
CA LEU A 85 14.71 3.52 7.44
C LEU A 85 14.74 2.03 7.13
N ALA A 86 13.58 1.48 6.84
CA ALA A 86 13.39 0.12 6.36
C ALA A 86 12.33 0.11 5.27
N VAL A 87 12.32 -0.95 4.47
CA VAL A 87 11.22 -1.26 3.56
C VAL A 87 10.52 -2.49 4.11
N ILE A 88 9.22 -2.38 4.36
CA ILE A 88 8.36 -3.47 4.82
C ILE A 88 7.25 -3.73 3.82
N ARG A 89 6.53 -4.84 3.99
CA ARG A 89 5.27 -5.14 3.28
C ARG A 89 4.17 -5.58 4.25
N PRO A 90 2.88 -5.40 3.90
CA PRO A 90 1.78 -6.01 4.64
C PRO A 90 1.79 -7.54 4.52
N GLY A 91 1.00 -8.20 5.38
CA GLY A 91 0.85 -9.66 5.37
C GLY A 91 0.23 -10.19 4.06
N GLY A 92 -0.79 -9.50 3.54
CA GLY A 92 -1.47 -9.77 2.27
C GLY A 92 -1.76 -8.48 1.51
N THR A 93 -2.22 -8.62 0.26
CA THR A 93 -2.69 -7.49 -0.57
C THR A 93 -3.48 -7.99 -1.78
N SER A 94 -4.46 -7.20 -2.22
CA SER A 94 -5.18 -7.41 -3.48
C SER A 94 -4.47 -6.84 -4.70
N LEU A 95 -3.44 -6.03 -4.52
CA LEU A 95 -2.63 -5.50 -5.62
C LEU A 95 -1.52 -6.49 -6.00
N PRO A 96 -0.91 -6.37 -7.19
CA PRO A 96 0.27 -7.16 -7.53
C PRO A 96 1.38 -7.09 -6.48
N PHE A 97 1.56 -5.92 -5.84
CA PHE A 97 2.48 -5.75 -4.72
C PHE A 97 2.20 -4.46 -3.96
N VAL A 98 2.45 -4.46 -2.64
CA VAL A 98 2.49 -3.26 -1.79
C VAL A 98 3.73 -3.31 -0.91
N ALA A 99 4.40 -2.18 -0.78
CA ALA A 99 5.46 -1.97 0.20
C ALA A 99 5.28 -0.63 0.92
N ASN A 100 5.95 -0.49 2.06
CA ASN A 100 6.01 0.73 2.82
C ASN A 100 7.47 1.04 3.16
N ILE A 101 7.92 2.26 2.85
CA ILE A 101 9.18 2.79 3.37
C ILE A 101 8.88 3.46 4.69
N VAL A 102 9.51 2.98 5.76
CA VAL A 102 9.15 3.32 7.13
C VAL A 102 10.37 3.72 7.94
N ALA A 103 10.17 4.59 8.94
CA ALA A 103 11.21 4.80 9.95
C ALA A 103 11.41 3.52 10.77
N ARG A 104 12.65 3.21 11.16
CA ARG A 104 12.94 2.08 12.05
C ARG A 104 12.52 2.36 13.49
N GLN A 105 12.43 3.63 13.85
CA GLN A 105 11.89 4.10 15.13
C GLN A 105 10.47 4.65 14.92
N HIS A 106 9.71 4.75 16.01
CA HIS A 106 8.37 5.35 16.01
C HIS A 106 8.48 6.87 15.97
N VAL A 107 8.78 7.40 14.78
CA VAL A 107 8.99 8.83 14.53
C VAL A 107 8.31 9.26 13.24
N LEU A 108 8.02 10.54 13.11
CA LEU A 108 7.41 11.18 11.95
C LEU A 108 8.47 11.54 10.90
N ILE A 109 8.00 12.01 9.73
CA ILE A 109 8.90 12.53 8.69
C ILE A 109 9.67 13.78 9.13
N ASP A 110 9.05 14.60 9.97
CA ASP A 110 9.60 15.85 10.49
C ASP A 110 10.68 15.62 11.56
N ASP A 111 10.72 14.41 12.13
CA ASP A 111 11.73 13.99 13.12
C ASP A 111 13.01 13.46 12.47
N LEU A 112 13.03 13.28 11.15
CA LEU A 112 14.22 12.84 10.42
C LEU A 112 15.24 13.99 10.30
N ASP A 113 16.52 13.64 10.38
CA ASP A 113 17.62 14.52 10.00
C ASP A 113 17.89 14.47 8.49
N ASP A 114 18.80 15.33 8.00
CA ASP A 114 19.17 15.43 6.58
C ASP A 114 19.61 14.08 5.99
N ASP A 115 20.35 13.28 6.78
CA ASP A 115 20.76 11.93 6.38
C ASP A 115 19.56 10.99 6.20
N GLY A 116 18.57 11.07 7.10
CA GLY A 116 17.31 10.36 7.01
C GLY A 116 16.46 10.78 5.81
N HIS A 117 16.38 12.07 5.51
CA HIS A 117 15.71 12.55 4.30
C HIS A 117 16.43 12.09 3.02
N ALA A 118 17.76 12.09 3.02
CA ALA A 118 18.55 11.57 1.91
C ALA A 118 18.35 10.06 1.73
N GLU A 119 18.30 9.29 2.82
CA GLU A 119 17.97 7.87 2.81
C GLU A 119 16.56 7.63 2.27
N LEU A 120 15.57 8.43 2.69
CA LEU A 120 14.19 8.35 2.22
C LEU A 120 14.10 8.53 0.70
N GLY A 121 14.75 9.55 0.15
CA GLY A 121 14.78 9.80 -1.30
C GLY A 121 15.39 8.63 -2.08
N ARG A 122 16.49 8.05 -1.58
CA ARG A 122 17.13 6.87 -2.19
C ARG A 122 16.22 5.65 -2.14
N LEU A 123 15.59 5.38 -1.00
CA LEU A 123 14.68 4.23 -0.85
C LEU A 123 13.43 4.39 -1.71
N ILE A 124 12.87 5.60 -1.84
CA ILE A 124 11.75 5.85 -2.76
C ILE A 124 12.13 5.41 -4.18
N GLY A 125 13.28 5.86 -4.70
CA GLY A 125 13.73 5.49 -6.04
C GLY A 125 13.99 3.99 -6.21
N ARG A 126 14.70 3.38 -5.24
CA ARG A 126 15.04 1.95 -5.28
C ARG A 126 13.81 1.06 -5.18
N THR A 127 12.91 1.34 -4.24
CA THR A 127 11.68 0.55 -4.07
C THR A 127 10.72 0.75 -5.23
N TYR A 128 10.57 1.97 -5.75
CA TYR A 128 9.79 2.22 -6.96
C TYR A 128 10.30 1.39 -8.13
N ALA A 129 11.62 1.38 -8.37
CA ALA A 129 12.23 0.62 -9.46
C ALA A 129 12.05 -0.89 -9.28
N ALA A 130 12.31 -1.41 -8.07
CA ALA A 130 12.14 -2.83 -7.76
C ALA A 130 10.69 -3.31 -7.97
N VAL A 131 9.71 -2.55 -7.49
CA VAL A 131 8.29 -2.89 -7.66
C VAL A 131 7.82 -2.73 -9.10
N SER A 132 8.31 -1.72 -9.82
CA SER A 132 7.98 -1.51 -11.24
C SER A 132 8.53 -2.60 -12.15
N ALA A 133 9.59 -3.29 -11.73
CA ALA A 133 10.21 -4.38 -12.49
C ALA A 133 9.49 -5.72 -12.34
N LEU A 134 8.49 -5.83 -11.45
CA LEU A 134 7.70 -7.04 -11.29
C LEU A 134 6.80 -7.27 -12.53
N ASP A 135 6.72 -8.53 -12.99
CA ASP A 135 5.85 -8.89 -14.09
C ASP A 135 4.36 -8.60 -13.77
N GLY A 136 3.64 -8.13 -14.78
CA GLY A 136 2.23 -7.74 -14.67
C GLY A 136 2.00 -6.39 -13.99
N VAL A 137 3.05 -5.62 -13.65
CA VAL A 137 2.92 -4.26 -13.11
C VAL A 137 2.93 -3.24 -14.25
N GLY A 138 1.91 -2.38 -14.30
CA GLY A 138 1.81 -1.34 -15.32
C GLY A 138 2.15 0.07 -14.85
N ASN A 139 2.09 0.33 -13.55
CA ASN A 139 2.58 1.56 -12.94
C ASN A 139 2.72 1.36 -11.41
N VAL A 140 3.41 2.26 -10.73
CA VAL A 140 3.56 2.26 -9.27
C VAL A 140 3.15 3.62 -8.71
N HIS A 141 2.35 3.61 -7.65
CA HIS A 141 1.88 4.81 -6.95
C HIS A 141 2.69 5.00 -5.68
N LEU A 142 3.12 6.25 -5.44
CA LEU A 142 3.82 6.66 -4.22
C LEU A 142 2.91 7.62 -3.44
N THR A 143 2.56 7.27 -2.20
CA THR A 143 1.68 8.12 -1.38
C THR A 143 2.16 8.23 0.06
N LYS A 144 2.17 9.47 0.57
CA LYS A 144 2.36 9.77 1.99
C LYS A 144 1.05 10.35 2.52
N TRP A 145 0.33 9.57 3.32
CA TRP A 145 -0.83 10.04 4.09
C TRP A 145 -0.46 10.10 5.57
N GLU A 146 -0.90 11.15 6.25
CA GLU A 146 -0.78 11.27 7.70
C GLU A 146 -2.17 11.30 8.32
N ASN A 147 -2.54 10.20 8.98
CA ASN A 147 -3.77 10.11 9.77
C ASN A 147 -3.52 10.40 11.27
N GLY A 148 -2.29 10.82 11.61
CA GLY A 148 -1.86 11.12 12.96
C GLY A 148 -1.28 9.93 13.75
N SER A 149 -1.03 8.77 13.13
CA SER A 149 -0.59 7.55 13.83
C SER A 149 0.84 7.54 14.38
N GLY A 150 1.59 8.64 14.24
CA GLY A 150 2.91 8.81 14.88
C GLY A 150 4.11 8.15 14.18
N HIS A 151 3.91 7.43 13.07
CA HIS A 151 4.98 6.66 12.41
C HIS A 151 5.06 6.96 10.92
N LEU A 152 6.22 7.44 10.48
CA LEU A 152 6.57 7.60 9.07
C LEU A 152 6.32 6.31 8.28
N SER A 153 5.45 6.41 7.28
CA SER A 153 5.21 5.39 6.27
C SER A 153 4.87 6.01 4.92
N VAL A 154 5.71 5.77 3.90
CA VAL A 154 5.44 6.08 2.50
C VAL A 154 5.00 4.80 1.81
N ASN A 155 3.79 4.78 1.24
CA ASN A 155 3.25 3.63 0.52
C ASN A 155 3.81 3.57 -0.90
N VAL A 156 4.12 2.37 -1.35
CA VAL A 156 4.51 2.02 -2.72
C VAL A 156 3.55 0.94 -3.20
N MET A 157 2.63 1.28 -4.11
CA MET A 157 1.53 0.40 -4.51
C MET A 157 1.60 0.10 -6.00
N ALA A 158 1.72 -1.18 -6.36
CA ALA A 158 1.76 -1.61 -7.75
C ALA A 158 0.35 -1.62 -8.35
N ARG A 159 0.16 -0.93 -9.48
CA ARG A 159 -1.06 -1.03 -10.28
C ARG A 159 -0.88 -2.13 -11.33
N PRO A 160 -1.82 -3.07 -11.47
CA PRO A 160 -1.74 -4.09 -12.50
C PRO A 160 -1.74 -3.48 -13.91
N LEU A 161 -0.97 -4.11 -14.81
CA LEU A 161 -0.87 -3.71 -16.21
C LEU A 161 -2.24 -3.81 -16.89
N GLY A 162 -2.57 -2.81 -17.71
CA GLY A 162 -3.84 -2.79 -18.45
C GLY A 162 -5.11 -2.49 -17.64
N VAL A 163 -5.08 -2.51 -16.31
CA VAL A 163 -6.27 -2.26 -15.46
C VAL A 163 -6.39 -0.77 -15.13
N LEU A 164 -7.18 -0.05 -15.93
CA LEU A 164 -7.23 1.42 -15.91
C LEU A 164 -8.19 1.98 -14.86
N GLU A 165 -9.09 1.19 -14.31
CA GLU A 165 -10.00 1.55 -13.22
C GLU A 165 -9.21 1.92 -11.95
N LEU A 166 -8.09 1.23 -11.74
CA LEU A 166 -7.18 1.37 -10.60
C LEU A 166 -6.19 2.55 -10.73
N ARG A 167 -6.53 3.58 -11.52
CA ARG A 167 -5.69 4.79 -11.67
C ARG A 167 -6.01 5.85 -10.62
N GLY A 168 -5.05 6.75 -10.41
CA GLY A 168 -5.21 7.93 -9.56
C GLY A 168 -5.27 7.62 -8.06
N SER A 169 -5.83 8.56 -7.30
CA SER A 169 -5.90 8.53 -5.84
C SER A 169 -6.83 7.44 -5.28
N ASN A 170 -7.69 6.84 -6.12
CA ASN A 170 -8.66 5.84 -5.71
C ASN A 170 -8.13 4.40 -5.75
N LEU A 171 -6.85 4.18 -6.10
CA LEU A 171 -6.23 2.86 -6.09
C LEU A 171 -6.45 2.09 -4.75
N PRO A 172 -6.28 2.68 -3.56
CA PRO A 172 -6.50 1.97 -2.29
C PRO A 172 -7.97 1.65 -2.04
N VAL A 173 -8.88 2.52 -2.49
CA VAL A 173 -10.33 2.30 -2.38
C VAL A 173 -10.74 1.12 -3.24
N TRP A 174 -10.20 1.02 -4.46
CA TRP A 174 -10.35 -0.18 -5.29
C TRP A 174 -9.73 -1.41 -4.62
N ALA A 175 -8.50 -1.31 -4.13
CA ALA A 175 -7.80 -2.43 -3.50
C ALA A 175 -8.57 -3.02 -2.30
N ASP A 176 -9.22 -2.17 -1.50
CA ASP A 176 -10.05 -2.57 -0.36
C ASP A 176 -11.30 -3.38 -0.73
N MET A 177 -11.72 -3.34 -2.00
CA MET A 177 -12.87 -4.07 -2.52
C MET A 177 -12.49 -5.34 -3.30
N LEU A 178 -11.20 -5.65 -3.42
CA LEU A 178 -10.69 -6.73 -4.26
C LEU A 178 -10.11 -7.87 -3.41
N PRO A 179 -10.11 -9.12 -3.93
CA PRO A 179 -9.56 -10.25 -3.19
C PRO A 179 -8.03 -10.16 -3.14
N ASP A 180 -7.44 -10.59 -2.02
CA ASP A 180 -5.99 -10.75 -1.90
C ASP A 180 -5.45 -11.74 -2.95
N ILE A 181 -4.24 -11.47 -3.47
CA ILE A 181 -3.52 -12.46 -4.29
C ILE A 181 -3.08 -13.64 -3.40
N PRO A 182 -2.86 -14.84 -3.97
CA PRO A 182 -2.41 -15.99 -3.19
C PRO A 182 -1.12 -15.68 -2.43
N GLN A 183 -1.06 -16.08 -1.16
CA GLN A 183 0.08 -15.77 -0.27
C GLN A 183 1.43 -16.19 -0.87
N ALA A 184 1.49 -17.39 -1.46
CA ALA A 184 2.72 -17.90 -2.08
C ALA A 184 3.21 -17.02 -3.24
N GLU A 185 2.29 -16.49 -4.06
CA GLU A 185 2.64 -15.54 -5.13
C GLU A 185 3.15 -14.22 -4.53
N TYR A 186 2.52 -13.73 -3.46
CA TYR A 186 2.95 -12.50 -2.81
C TYR A 186 4.32 -12.63 -2.15
N ASP A 187 4.60 -13.78 -1.54
CA ASP A 187 5.89 -14.11 -0.93
C ASP A 187 6.99 -14.23 -1.99
N GLU A 188 6.72 -14.88 -3.13
CA GLU A 188 7.65 -14.93 -4.26
C GLU A 188 8.00 -13.52 -4.78
N ARG A 189 6.99 -12.66 -4.98
CA ARG A 189 7.20 -11.27 -5.38
C ARG A 189 8.00 -10.49 -4.33
N ALA A 190 7.79 -10.78 -3.05
CA ALA A 190 8.54 -10.15 -1.96
C ALA A 190 10.02 -10.56 -1.96
N GLU A 191 10.34 -11.81 -2.29
CA GLU A 191 11.74 -12.24 -2.48
C GLU A 191 12.39 -11.50 -3.65
N ALA A 192 11.68 -11.33 -4.78
CA ALA A 192 12.20 -10.57 -5.92
C ALA A 192 12.50 -9.11 -5.55
N VAL A 193 11.59 -8.45 -4.81
CA VAL A 193 11.80 -7.08 -4.33
C VAL A 193 12.95 -7.02 -3.31
N ARG A 194 13.04 -7.98 -2.37
CA ARG A 194 14.13 -8.07 -1.39
C ARG A 194 15.49 -8.21 -2.06
N ALA A 195 15.59 -9.06 -3.08
CA ALA A 195 16.80 -9.23 -3.87
C ALA A 195 17.19 -7.93 -4.60
N ALA A 196 16.23 -7.20 -5.17
CA ALA A 196 16.50 -5.93 -5.85
C ALA A 196 16.87 -4.77 -4.90
N LEU A 197 16.52 -4.88 -3.60
CA LEU A 197 16.86 -3.92 -2.55
C LEU A 197 18.12 -4.30 -1.75
N SER A 198 18.73 -5.44 -2.04
CA SER A 198 20.03 -5.82 -1.47
C SER A 198 21.15 -5.02 -2.14
#